data_AF-A0A6L3AVR1-F1
#
_entry.id   AF-A0A6L3AVR1-F1
#
_cell.length_a   1.000
_cell.length_b   1.000
_cell.length_c   1.000
_cell.angle_alpha   90.00
_cell.angle_beta   90.00
_cell.angle_gamma   90.00
#
_symmetry.space_group_name_H-M   'P 1'
#
loop_
_entity.id
_entity.type
_entity.pdbx_description
1 polymer ?
#
loop_
_entity_poly.entity_id
_entity_poly.type
_entity_poly.pdbx_seq_one_letter_code
_entity_poly.pdbx_strand_id
1 'polypeptide(L)'
;MSDLSSLLRDALNDPATGWSLGAFGAIAEFIRDPDEPVVLRGDGPELEARTARGGLRLRPVPAIRPVPYRTRNGGLAVALCLPRHVGAMNRRGVVTELGPDREAIAEADRGTLLFDLGLEVFQTDVCVRSADPATIARLRAVVGTELLAPGNPLPPDLPALSPDRVFIGPFGRIEVSQPIPPPNGRSPEGPHTHVLPKLLAHGRTHAATVPIPDGWVPSLYLSPPAGSHAAWEELGR
;
A
#
# COMPACT_ATOMS: atom_id res chain seq x y z
N MET A 1 18.99 19.38 11.84
CA MET A 1 18.59 17.96 11.76
C MET A 1 17.13 17.94 11.37
N SER A 2 16.78 17.35 10.23
CA SER A 2 15.38 17.19 9.85
C SER A 2 14.78 16.06 10.68
N ASP A 3 13.64 16.31 11.33
CA ASP A 3 12.88 15.22 11.95
C ASP A 3 12.15 14.39 10.89
N LEU A 4 11.68 13.20 11.28
CA LEU A 4 10.96 12.29 10.40
C LEU A 4 9.75 12.95 9.73
N SER A 5 9.01 13.77 10.48
CA SER A 5 7.80 14.42 9.98
C SER A 5 8.10 15.41 8.84
N SER A 6 9.17 16.19 8.97
CA SER A 6 9.66 17.08 7.90
C SER A 6 10.07 16.27 6.67
N LEU A 7 10.88 15.22 6.82
CA LEU A 7 11.33 14.43 5.67
C LEU A 7 10.20 13.71 4.95
N LEU A 8 9.19 13.22 5.68
CA LEU A 8 8.01 12.61 5.06
C LEU A 8 7.19 13.63 4.27
N ARG A 9 7.05 14.84 4.78
CA ARG A 9 6.36 15.93 4.09
C ARG A 9 7.10 16.34 2.82
N ASP A 10 8.42 16.53 2.91
CA ASP A 10 9.26 16.88 1.76
C ASP A 10 9.20 15.77 0.69
N ALA A 11 9.31 14.51 1.12
CA ALA A 11 9.20 13.36 0.23
C ALA A 11 7.80 13.23 -0.41
N LEU A 12 6.72 13.57 0.30
CA LEU A 12 5.36 13.55 -0.25
C LEU A 12 5.17 14.62 -1.34
N ASN A 13 5.76 15.79 -1.12
CA ASN A 13 5.69 16.91 -2.06
C ASN A 13 6.52 16.66 -3.32
N ASP A 14 7.55 15.82 -3.26
CA ASP A 14 8.43 15.52 -4.39
C ASP A 14 7.85 14.40 -5.29
N PRO A 15 7.49 14.68 -6.56
CA PRO A 15 6.97 13.67 -7.50
C PRO A 15 7.97 12.54 -7.81
N ALA A 16 9.27 12.76 -7.62
CA ALA A 16 10.29 11.74 -7.85
C ALA A 16 10.34 10.69 -6.72
N THR A 17 9.59 10.89 -5.63
CA THR A 17 9.48 9.90 -4.56
C THR A 17 8.46 8.82 -4.94
N GLY A 18 8.94 7.58 -5.04
CA GLY A 18 8.06 6.41 -5.13
C GLY A 18 7.68 5.89 -3.74
N TRP A 19 6.43 5.47 -3.57
CA TRP A 19 5.91 4.92 -2.32
C TRP A 19 5.39 3.51 -2.52
N SER A 20 5.60 2.63 -1.54
CA SER A 20 4.97 1.30 -1.55
C SER A 20 4.49 0.88 -0.17
N LEU A 21 3.32 0.22 -0.13
CA LEU A 21 2.69 -0.28 1.08
C LEU A 21 2.28 -1.73 0.86
N GLY A 22 2.57 -2.59 1.83
CA GLY A 22 2.24 -4.01 1.74
C GLY A 22 3.25 -4.91 2.41
N ALA A 23 3.25 -6.17 1.97
CA ALA A 23 4.16 -7.21 2.41
C ALA A 23 4.79 -7.94 1.22
N PHE A 24 5.69 -8.87 1.51
CA PHE A 24 6.32 -9.68 0.48
C PHE A 24 5.27 -10.55 -0.25
N GLY A 25 4.95 -10.17 -1.49
CA GLY A 25 3.95 -10.84 -2.32
C GLY A 25 2.61 -10.13 -2.44
N ALA A 26 2.36 -9.05 -1.70
CA ALA A 26 1.20 -8.18 -1.91
C ALA A 26 1.62 -6.73 -1.66
N ILE A 27 1.71 -5.92 -2.71
CA ILE A 27 2.20 -4.54 -2.64
C ILE A 27 1.29 -3.63 -3.45
N ALA A 28 0.99 -2.45 -2.90
CA ALA A 28 0.51 -1.30 -3.64
C ALA A 28 1.61 -0.25 -3.75
N GLU A 29 1.70 0.40 -4.90
CA GLU A 29 2.64 1.45 -5.19
C GLU A 29 1.90 2.74 -5.54
N PHE A 30 2.42 3.86 -5.07
CA PHE A 30 1.97 5.19 -5.44
C PHE A 30 3.17 5.97 -5.98
N ILE A 31 3.09 6.30 -7.26
CA ILE A 31 4.05 7.11 -8.02
C ILE A 31 3.20 8.06 -8.85
N ARG A 32 3.61 9.32 -8.95
CA ARG A 32 2.91 10.33 -9.75
C ARG A 32 3.87 10.96 -10.74
N ASP A 33 3.35 11.42 -11.87
CA ASP A 33 4.17 12.18 -12.80
C ASP A 33 4.40 13.60 -12.25
N PRO A 34 5.53 14.25 -12.59
CA PRO A 34 5.83 15.60 -12.12
C PRO A 34 4.72 16.62 -12.43
N ASP A 35 4.12 16.50 -13.62
CA ASP A 35 3.09 17.41 -14.13
C ASP A 35 1.66 16.90 -13.88
N GLU A 36 1.48 15.76 -13.20
CA GLU A 36 0.16 15.23 -12.88
C GLU A 36 -0.54 16.10 -11.82
N PRO A 37 -1.80 16.51 -12.04
CA PRO A 37 -2.57 17.21 -11.02
C PRO A 37 -2.67 16.40 -9.73
N VAL A 38 -2.22 17.01 -8.63
CA VAL A 38 -2.22 16.40 -7.30
C VAL A 38 -2.90 17.31 -6.28
N VAL A 39 -3.77 16.73 -5.47
CA VAL A 39 -4.27 17.36 -4.25
C VAL A 39 -3.36 16.91 -3.12
N LEU A 40 -2.63 17.87 -2.55
CA LEU A 40 -1.77 17.66 -1.39
C LEU A 40 -2.48 18.21 -0.15
N ARG A 41 -2.49 17.43 0.94
CA ARG A 41 -2.90 17.89 2.27
C ARG A 41 -1.80 17.49 3.24
N GLY A 42 -1.23 18.45 3.94
CA GLY A 42 -0.14 18.14 4.87
C GLY A 42 -0.15 18.97 6.15
N ASP A 43 -0.91 20.05 6.26
CA ASP A 43 -0.76 21.00 7.38
C ASP A 43 -1.25 20.47 8.74
N GLY A 44 -1.76 19.24 8.78
CA GLY A 44 -2.22 18.55 9.98
C GLY A 44 -1.34 17.36 10.39
N PRO A 45 -1.86 16.47 11.26
CA PRO A 45 -1.16 15.25 11.68
C PRO A 45 -1.13 14.16 10.61
N GLU A 46 -1.88 14.34 9.52
CA GLU A 46 -1.94 13.43 8.38
C GLU A 46 -1.31 14.09 7.15
N LEU A 47 -0.66 13.27 6.33
CA LEU A 47 -0.11 13.66 5.04
C LEU A 47 -0.87 12.90 3.95
N GLU A 48 -1.40 13.60 2.96
CA GLU A 48 -2.13 13.01 1.84
C GLU A 48 -1.61 13.56 0.51
N ALA A 49 -1.48 12.68 -0.47
CA ALA A 49 -1.33 13.02 -1.88
C ALA A 49 -2.36 12.22 -2.67
N ARG A 50 -3.16 12.90 -3.50
CA ARG A 50 -4.18 12.25 -4.33
C ARG A 50 -4.13 12.76 -5.75
N THR A 51 -4.13 11.83 -6.70
CA THR A 51 -4.31 12.12 -8.12
C THR A 51 -5.59 11.44 -8.63
N ALA A 52 -5.87 11.53 -9.92
CA ALA A 52 -6.98 10.78 -10.53
C ALA A 52 -6.71 9.26 -10.58
N ARG A 53 -5.44 8.84 -10.49
CA ARG A 53 -5.02 7.44 -10.64
C ARG A 53 -4.91 6.68 -9.31
N GLY A 54 -4.89 7.40 -8.19
CA GLY A 54 -4.78 6.82 -6.86
C GLY A 54 -4.49 7.86 -5.79
N GLY A 55 -4.20 7.39 -4.58
CA GLY A 55 -3.84 8.24 -3.47
C GLY A 55 -2.97 7.54 -2.44
N LEU A 56 -2.25 8.35 -1.68
CA LEU A 56 -1.43 7.97 -0.54
C LEU A 56 -1.87 8.80 0.65
N ARG A 57 -2.04 8.15 1.80
CA ARG A 57 -2.23 8.80 3.09
C ARG A 57 -1.29 8.22 4.12
N LEU A 58 -0.68 9.07 4.92
CA LEU A 58 0.18 8.74 6.05
C LEU A 58 -0.38 9.37 7.32
N ARG A 59 -0.29 8.64 8.43
CA ARG A 59 -0.57 9.09 9.80
C ARG A 59 0.65 8.82 10.67
N PRO A 60 1.75 9.59 10.51
CA PRO A 60 3.00 9.28 11.18
C PRO A 60 2.82 9.13 12.69
N VAL A 61 3.40 8.07 13.27
CA VAL A 61 3.37 7.82 14.71
C VAL A 61 4.80 7.83 15.28
N PRO A 62 5.00 8.20 16.55
CA PRO A 62 6.33 8.25 17.16
C PRO A 62 7.11 6.92 17.14
N ALA A 63 6.39 5.79 17.01
CA ALA A 63 6.99 4.46 16.99
C ALA A 63 7.65 4.10 15.64
N ILE A 64 7.53 4.94 14.60
CA ILE A 64 8.14 4.66 13.30
C ILE A 64 9.66 4.76 13.40
N ARG A 65 10.34 3.71 12.96
CA ARG A 65 11.79 3.67 12.76
C ARG A 65 12.12 3.61 11.27
N PRO A 66 12.74 4.65 10.71
CA PRO A 66 13.28 4.63 9.36
C PRO A 66 14.50 3.71 9.29
N VAL A 67 14.56 2.87 8.26
CA VAL A 67 15.69 1.99 7.96
C VAL A 67 16.09 2.23 6.50
N PRO A 68 17.04 3.15 6.24
CA PRO A 68 17.57 3.38 4.89
C PRO A 68 18.47 2.21 4.48
N TYR A 69 18.37 1.79 3.22
CA TYR A 69 19.22 0.75 2.65
C TYR A 69 19.38 0.91 1.13
N ARG A 70 20.44 0.33 0.57
CA ARG A 70 20.68 0.33 -0.87
C ARG A 70 19.99 -0.86 -1.53
N THR A 71 19.22 -0.60 -2.57
CA THR A 71 18.61 -1.63 -3.41
C THR A 71 19.67 -2.25 -4.33
N ARG A 72 19.35 -3.40 -4.96
CA ARG A 72 20.29 -4.11 -5.85
C ARG A 72 20.74 -3.28 -7.06
N ASN A 73 19.92 -2.33 -7.52
CA ASN A 73 20.23 -1.40 -8.61
C ASN A 73 20.94 -0.11 -8.13
N GLY A 74 21.33 -0.02 -6.85
CA GLY A 74 22.09 1.11 -6.30
C GLY A 74 21.23 2.31 -5.82
N GLY A 75 19.92 2.26 -6.02
CA GLY A 75 18.99 3.24 -5.46
C GLY A 75 18.96 3.21 -3.94
N LEU A 76 18.53 4.32 -3.32
CA LEU A 76 18.19 4.34 -1.90
C LEU A 76 16.71 3.97 -1.75
N ALA A 77 16.43 3.06 -0.84
CA ALA A 77 15.09 2.82 -0.32
C ALA A 77 15.10 3.02 1.19
N VAL A 78 13.97 3.43 1.74
CA VAL A 78 13.79 3.59 3.20
C VAL A 78 12.60 2.74 3.60
N ALA A 79 12.83 1.76 4.47
CA ALA A 79 11.76 1.01 5.10
C ALA A 79 11.30 1.75 6.38
N LEU A 80 10.04 2.15 6.43
CA LEU A 80 9.43 2.73 7.63
C LEU A 80 8.83 1.60 8.46
N CYS A 81 9.51 1.31 9.56
CA CYS A 81 9.25 0.13 10.37
C CYS A 81 8.51 0.47 11.66
N LEU A 82 7.71 -0.48 12.14
CA LEU A 82 7.13 -0.47 13.48
C LEU A 82 7.65 -1.66 14.28
N PRO A 83 7.67 -1.57 15.63
CA PRO A 83 7.83 -2.74 16.46
C PRO A 83 6.74 -3.77 16.14
N ARG A 84 7.12 -5.04 16.07
CA ARG A 84 6.21 -6.12 15.66
C ARG A 84 4.92 -6.17 16.47
N HIS A 85 4.97 -5.85 17.75
CA HIS A 85 3.79 -5.90 18.64
C HIS A 85 2.75 -4.81 18.37
N VAL A 86 3.08 -3.74 17.62
CA VAL A 86 2.13 -2.69 17.19
C VAL A 86 1.92 -2.64 15.68
N GLY A 87 2.69 -3.41 14.90
CA GLY A 87 2.61 -3.42 13.43
C GLY A 87 1.58 -4.40 12.85
N ALA A 88 0.83 -5.12 13.70
CA ALA A 88 -0.14 -6.13 13.25
C ALA A 88 -1.45 -5.48 12.76
N MET A 89 -1.94 -5.96 11.63
CA MET A 89 -3.28 -5.66 11.10
C MET A 89 -4.24 -6.82 11.39
N ASN A 90 -5.38 -6.89 10.70
CA ASN A 90 -6.46 -7.81 11.05
C ASN A 90 -6.16 -9.28 10.69
N ARG A 91 -5.31 -9.51 9.67
CA ARG A 91 -4.91 -10.85 9.21
C ARG A 91 -6.10 -11.78 8.93
N ARG A 92 -7.13 -11.25 8.27
CA ARG A 92 -8.27 -12.08 7.84
C ARG A 92 -7.78 -13.12 6.82
N GLY A 93 -8.27 -14.35 6.94
CA GLY A 93 -7.98 -15.45 6.01
C GLY A 93 -9.07 -15.73 5.00
N VAL A 94 -10.14 -14.94 5.01
CA VAL A 94 -11.26 -15.09 4.09
C VAL A 94 -11.72 -13.73 3.59
N VAL A 95 -12.29 -13.72 2.39
CA VAL A 95 -12.90 -12.51 1.83
C VAL A 95 -13.98 -12.02 2.78
N THR A 96 -13.91 -10.75 3.17
CA THR A 96 -14.78 -10.17 4.21
C THR A 96 -15.33 -8.83 3.75
N GLU A 97 -16.65 -8.67 3.76
CA GLU A 97 -17.28 -7.36 3.57
C GLU A 97 -17.09 -6.49 4.82
N LEU A 98 -16.49 -5.32 4.67
CA LEU A 98 -16.22 -4.38 5.76
C LEU A 98 -17.27 -3.27 5.87
N GLY A 99 -18.15 -3.16 4.88
CA GLY A 99 -19.12 -2.07 4.76
C GLY A 99 -18.53 -0.84 4.05
N PRO A 100 -19.14 0.35 4.22
CA PRO A 100 -18.68 1.58 3.58
C PRO A 100 -17.24 1.98 3.98
N ASP A 101 -16.44 2.39 3.00
CA ASP A 101 -15.05 2.84 3.19
C ASP A 101 -14.99 4.27 3.73
N ARG A 102 -15.43 4.48 4.97
CA ARG A 102 -15.47 5.80 5.62
C ARG A 102 -14.11 6.53 5.64
N GLU A 103 -13.04 5.78 5.45
CA GLU A 103 -11.65 6.19 5.48
C GLU A 103 -11.07 6.43 4.07
N ALA A 104 -11.90 6.45 3.02
CA ALA A 104 -11.45 6.80 1.67
C ALA A 104 -10.83 8.21 1.63
N ILE A 105 -9.71 8.34 0.89
CA ILE A 105 -8.99 9.60 0.72
C ILE A 105 -9.88 10.61 -0.03
N ALA A 106 -10.55 10.16 -1.10
CA ALA A 106 -11.58 10.98 -1.74
C ALA A 106 -12.89 10.90 -0.94
N GLU A 107 -13.46 12.06 -0.60
CA GLU A 107 -14.72 12.13 0.15
C GLU A 107 -15.89 11.45 -0.57
N ALA A 108 -15.90 11.52 -1.91
CA ALA A 108 -16.91 10.88 -2.75
C ALA A 108 -16.93 9.35 -2.60
N ASP A 109 -15.79 8.73 -2.30
CA ASP A 109 -15.66 7.27 -2.21
C ASP A 109 -16.06 6.73 -0.82
N ARG A 110 -16.31 7.61 0.16
CA ARG A 110 -16.56 7.19 1.56
C ARG A 110 -17.85 6.39 1.77
N GLY A 111 -18.77 6.45 0.82
CA GLY A 111 -20.00 5.65 0.80
C GLY A 111 -19.88 4.31 0.08
N THR A 112 -18.76 4.05 -0.61
CA THR A 112 -18.58 2.85 -1.44
C THR A 112 -18.16 1.64 -0.61
N LEU A 113 -18.51 0.43 -1.04
CA LEU A 113 -18.31 -0.77 -0.23
C LEU A 113 -16.87 -1.28 -0.32
N LEU A 114 -16.28 -1.58 0.84
CA LEU A 114 -14.94 -2.12 1.01
C LEU A 114 -15.01 -3.61 1.36
N PHE A 115 -14.12 -4.39 0.74
CA PHE A 115 -13.96 -5.81 0.99
C PHE A 115 -12.48 -6.11 1.25
N ASP A 116 -12.18 -6.75 2.38
CA ASP A 116 -10.87 -7.36 2.63
C ASP A 116 -10.76 -8.63 1.80
N LEU A 117 -9.66 -8.82 1.07
CA LEU A 117 -9.42 -10.00 0.24
C LEU A 117 -8.95 -11.21 1.04
N GLY A 118 -8.71 -11.08 2.35
CA GLY A 118 -8.45 -12.22 3.23
C GLY A 118 -7.10 -12.90 2.98
N LEU A 119 -6.04 -12.13 2.69
CA LEU A 119 -4.72 -12.66 2.33
C LEU A 119 -3.80 -12.97 3.53
N GLU A 120 -4.30 -12.87 4.76
CA GLU A 120 -3.57 -13.13 6.02
C GLU A 120 -2.25 -12.34 6.20
N VAL A 121 -2.12 -11.20 5.50
CA VAL A 121 -0.92 -10.37 5.55
C VAL A 121 -0.78 -9.71 6.92
N PHE A 122 0.40 -9.85 7.54
CA PHE A 122 0.62 -9.42 8.91
C PHE A 122 0.45 -7.91 9.12
N GLN A 123 1.07 -7.08 8.29
CA GLN A 123 1.12 -5.63 8.48
C GLN A 123 0.27 -4.83 7.49
N THR A 124 -0.64 -5.47 6.75
CA THR A 124 -1.46 -4.80 5.74
C THR A 124 -2.76 -5.54 5.53
N ASP A 125 -3.88 -4.84 5.60
CA ASP A 125 -5.14 -5.33 5.05
C ASP A 125 -5.16 -4.99 3.54
N VAL A 126 -5.37 -6.02 2.73
CA VAL A 126 -5.39 -5.91 1.27
C VAL A 126 -6.83 -5.95 0.82
N CYS A 127 -7.37 -4.78 0.49
CA CYS A 127 -8.79 -4.61 0.22
C CYS A 127 -9.05 -4.23 -1.24
N VAL A 128 -10.31 -4.40 -1.65
CA VAL A 128 -10.87 -3.81 -2.86
C VAL A 128 -12.12 -3.01 -2.53
N ARG A 129 -12.40 -1.98 -3.32
CA ARG A 129 -13.52 -1.07 -3.13
C ARG A 129 -14.28 -0.89 -4.44
N SER A 130 -15.61 -0.91 -4.36
CA SER A 130 -16.45 -0.67 -5.53
C SER A 130 -17.80 -0.08 -5.16
N ALA A 131 -18.31 0.77 -6.05
CA ALA A 131 -19.69 1.23 -6.09
C ALA A 131 -20.53 0.48 -7.12
N ASP A 132 -19.89 -0.30 -8.01
CA ASP A 132 -20.57 -1.02 -9.09
C ASP A 132 -21.34 -2.23 -8.54
N PRO A 133 -22.68 -2.28 -8.71
CA PRO A 133 -23.50 -3.38 -8.19
C PRO A 133 -23.09 -4.76 -8.71
N ALA A 134 -22.60 -4.88 -9.94
CA ALA A 134 -22.18 -6.16 -10.51
C ALA A 134 -20.91 -6.68 -9.83
N THR A 135 -19.91 -5.81 -9.66
CA THR A 135 -18.69 -6.09 -8.90
C THR A 135 -18.99 -6.45 -7.45
N ILE A 136 -19.86 -5.68 -6.78
CA ILE A 136 -20.29 -5.96 -5.40
C ILE A 136 -20.94 -7.34 -5.29
N ALA A 137 -21.82 -7.71 -6.23
CA ALA A 137 -22.45 -9.02 -6.23
C ALA A 137 -21.43 -10.17 -6.37
N ARG A 138 -20.41 -10.00 -7.22
CA ARG A 138 -19.32 -10.97 -7.38
C ARG A 138 -18.46 -11.11 -6.13
N LEU A 139 -18.15 -10.00 -5.46
CA LEU A 139 -17.41 -10.00 -4.19
C LEU A 139 -18.20 -10.69 -3.08
N ARG A 140 -19.49 -10.37 -2.94
CA ARG A 140 -20.39 -10.99 -1.95
C ARG A 140 -20.55 -12.49 -2.14
N ALA A 141 -20.54 -12.97 -3.39
CA ALA A 141 -20.67 -14.39 -3.69
C ALA A 141 -19.51 -15.26 -3.13
N VAL A 142 -18.36 -14.65 -2.81
CA VAL A 142 -17.19 -15.36 -2.27
C VAL A 142 -16.85 -14.94 -0.83
N VAL A 143 -17.65 -14.11 -0.17
CA VAL A 143 -17.45 -13.76 1.24
C VAL A 143 -17.45 -15.03 2.10
N GLY A 144 -16.52 -15.09 3.06
CA GLY A 144 -16.32 -16.26 3.91
C GLY A 144 -15.47 -17.37 3.28
N THR A 145 -14.99 -17.20 2.05
CA THR A 145 -14.06 -18.13 1.40
C THR A 145 -12.64 -17.61 1.36
N GLU A 146 -11.65 -18.51 1.37
CA GLU A 146 -10.26 -18.17 1.11
C GLU A 146 -10.10 -17.74 -0.36
N LEU A 147 -9.54 -16.55 -0.61
CA LEU A 147 -9.40 -16.01 -1.97
C LEU A 147 -8.55 -16.91 -2.88
N LEU A 148 -7.48 -17.47 -2.31
CA LEU A 148 -6.48 -18.26 -3.04
C LEU A 148 -6.78 -19.76 -3.05
N ALA A 149 -7.93 -20.18 -2.49
CA ALA A 149 -8.34 -21.58 -2.56
C ALA A 149 -8.58 -22.01 -4.02
N PRO A 150 -8.22 -23.24 -4.40
CA PRO A 150 -8.49 -23.76 -5.72
C PRO A 150 -9.98 -23.64 -6.09
N GLY A 151 -10.28 -23.09 -7.26
CA GLY A 151 -11.64 -22.96 -7.76
C GLY A 151 -12.40 -21.72 -7.27
N ASN A 152 -11.78 -20.83 -6.47
CA ASN A 152 -12.39 -19.54 -6.17
C ASN A 152 -12.55 -18.75 -7.49
N PRO A 153 -13.77 -18.27 -7.84
CA PRO A 153 -14.02 -17.61 -9.12
C PRO A 153 -13.54 -16.16 -9.15
N LEU A 154 -13.28 -15.53 -7.99
CA LEU A 154 -12.97 -14.10 -7.94
C LEU A 154 -11.60 -13.74 -8.54
N PRO A 155 -10.48 -14.44 -8.24
CA PRO A 155 -9.17 -14.08 -8.79
C PRO A 155 -9.10 -13.92 -10.32
N PRO A 156 -9.63 -14.83 -11.15
CA PRO A 156 -9.62 -14.64 -12.60
C PRO A 156 -10.57 -13.53 -13.10
N ASP A 157 -11.60 -13.18 -12.33
CA ASP A 157 -12.58 -12.13 -12.67
C ASP A 157 -12.07 -10.73 -12.33
N LEU A 158 -11.19 -10.59 -11.33
CA LEU A 158 -10.71 -9.29 -10.83
C LEU A 158 -10.19 -8.35 -11.92
N PRO A 159 -9.42 -8.78 -12.95
CA PRO A 159 -9.00 -7.87 -14.01
C PRO A 159 -10.15 -7.25 -14.80
N ALA A 160 -11.24 -7.99 -15.03
CA ALA A 160 -12.40 -7.49 -15.75
C ALA A 160 -13.28 -6.59 -14.87
N LEU A 161 -13.41 -6.93 -13.57
CA LEU A 161 -14.14 -6.13 -12.60
C LEU A 161 -13.41 -4.83 -12.25
N SER A 162 -12.07 -4.91 -12.21
CA SER A 162 -11.12 -3.83 -11.92
C SER A 162 -11.56 -2.86 -10.81
N PRO A 163 -11.96 -3.34 -9.61
CA PRO A 163 -12.27 -2.46 -8.49
C PRO A 163 -11.05 -1.64 -8.07
N ASP A 164 -11.29 -0.53 -7.36
CA ASP A 164 -10.22 0.19 -6.67
C ASP A 164 -9.51 -0.77 -5.71
N ARG A 165 -8.18 -0.76 -5.70
CA ARG A 165 -7.39 -1.54 -4.75
C ARG A 165 -6.96 -0.65 -3.61
N VAL A 166 -7.25 -1.07 -2.39
CA VAL A 166 -7.06 -0.27 -1.18
C VAL A 166 -6.19 -1.06 -0.22
N PHE A 167 -4.94 -0.65 -0.08
CA PHE A 167 -4.00 -1.27 0.84
C PHE A 167 -3.92 -0.41 2.11
N ILE A 168 -4.20 -1.01 3.26
CA ILE A 168 -4.30 -0.32 4.55
C ILE A 168 -3.27 -0.91 5.51
N GLY A 169 -2.34 -0.09 5.98
CA GLY A 169 -1.35 -0.43 6.99
C GLY A 169 -1.57 0.33 8.29
N PRO A 170 -0.72 0.08 9.32
CA PRO A 170 -0.87 0.67 10.66
C PRO A 170 -0.86 2.21 10.70
N PHE A 171 -0.12 2.84 9.79
CA PHE A 171 -0.01 4.30 9.68
C PHE A 171 -0.10 4.80 8.23
N GLY A 172 -0.44 3.93 7.29
CA GLY A 172 -0.38 4.22 5.86
C GLY A 172 -1.59 3.67 5.14
N ARG A 173 -1.93 4.29 4.03
CA ARG A 173 -2.98 3.82 3.12
C ARG A 173 -2.61 4.19 1.70
N ILE A 174 -2.66 3.23 0.78
CA ILE A 174 -2.52 3.47 -0.65
C ILE A 174 -3.81 3.00 -1.35
N GLU A 175 -4.37 3.88 -2.17
CA GLU A 175 -5.51 3.60 -3.04
C GLU A 175 -5.04 3.63 -4.49
N VAL A 176 -5.48 2.66 -5.28
CA VAL A 176 -5.17 2.58 -6.70
C VAL A 176 -6.45 2.38 -7.50
N SER A 177 -6.73 3.33 -8.38
CA SER A 177 -7.91 3.36 -9.25
C SER A 177 -7.59 3.07 -10.71
N GLN A 178 -6.32 2.86 -11.05
CA GLN A 178 -5.94 2.44 -12.40
C GLN A 178 -6.53 1.06 -12.74
N PRO A 179 -6.77 0.75 -14.02
CA PRO A 179 -7.19 -0.58 -14.43
C PRO A 179 -6.21 -1.67 -13.99
N ILE A 180 -6.73 -2.86 -13.65
CA ILE A 180 -5.91 -4.05 -13.43
C ILE A 180 -5.53 -4.60 -14.81
N PRO A 181 -4.22 -4.75 -15.12
CA PRO A 181 -3.81 -5.30 -16.41
C PRO A 181 -4.24 -6.78 -16.53
N PRO A 182 -4.44 -7.29 -17.75
CA PRO A 182 -4.66 -8.73 -17.95
C PRO A 182 -3.44 -9.54 -17.48
N PRO A 183 -3.55 -10.85 -17.26
CA PRO A 183 -2.48 -11.67 -16.67
C PRO A 183 -1.11 -11.60 -17.36
N ASN A 184 -1.08 -11.31 -18.67
CA ASN A 184 0.15 -11.16 -19.47
C ASN A 184 0.43 -9.68 -19.85
N GLY A 185 -0.30 -8.74 -19.27
CA GLY A 185 -0.13 -7.31 -19.49
C GLY A 185 1.07 -6.77 -18.74
N ARG A 186 1.54 -5.59 -19.15
CA ARG A 186 2.55 -4.83 -18.40
C ARG A 186 1.85 -4.02 -17.30
N SER A 187 2.53 -3.85 -16.17
CA SER A 187 2.07 -2.91 -15.15
C SER A 187 1.94 -1.50 -15.75
N PRO A 188 0.86 -0.77 -15.45
CA PRO A 188 0.72 0.60 -15.94
C PRO A 188 1.76 1.50 -15.28
N GLU A 189 2.13 2.58 -15.96
CA GLU A 189 2.88 3.67 -15.34
C GLU A 189 2.02 4.35 -14.25
N GLY A 190 2.65 4.81 -13.17
CA GLY A 190 1.96 5.40 -12.01
C GLY A 190 1.47 4.37 -10.98
N PRO A 191 0.43 4.68 -10.19
CA PRO A 191 0.01 3.85 -9.06
C PRO A 191 -0.50 2.48 -9.50
N HIS A 192 0.04 1.40 -8.94
CA HIS A 192 -0.36 0.04 -9.30
C HIS A 192 -0.18 -0.94 -8.14
N THR A 193 -0.55 -2.20 -8.33
CA THR A 193 -0.51 -3.22 -7.28
C THR A 193 -0.06 -4.54 -7.85
N HIS A 194 0.59 -5.35 -7.01
CA HIS A 194 1.00 -6.71 -7.33
C HIS A 194 0.51 -7.64 -6.23
N VAL A 195 -0.14 -8.74 -6.62
CA VAL A 195 -0.46 -9.86 -5.72
C VAL A 195 0.12 -11.12 -6.34
N LEU A 196 1.08 -11.73 -5.64
CA LEU A 196 1.89 -12.84 -6.10
C LEU A 196 1.72 -14.01 -5.12
N PRO A 197 0.74 -14.91 -5.36
CA PRO A 197 0.39 -16.00 -4.42
C PRO A 197 1.59 -16.85 -3.99
N LYS A 198 2.52 -17.14 -4.91
CA LYS A 198 3.74 -17.90 -4.59
C LYS A 198 4.61 -17.22 -3.54
N LEU A 199 4.69 -15.88 -3.56
CA LEU A 199 5.45 -15.12 -2.58
C LEU A 199 4.71 -15.00 -1.25
N LEU A 200 3.39 -14.80 -1.30
CA LEU A 200 2.53 -14.78 -0.11
C LEU A 200 2.58 -16.09 0.67
N ALA A 201 2.66 -17.24 -0.01
CA ALA A 201 2.78 -18.56 0.62
C ALA A 201 4.02 -18.71 1.53
N HIS A 202 5.04 -17.85 1.38
CA HIS A 202 6.17 -17.82 2.30
C HIS A 202 5.87 -17.16 3.65
N GLY A 203 4.74 -16.46 3.79
CA GLY A 203 4.32 -15.84 5.06
C GLY A 203 5.25 -14.73 5.56
N ARG A 204 6.03 -14.11 4.66
CA ARG A 204 7.05 -13.13 5.02
C ARG A 204 6.50 -11.72 5.03
N THR A 205 6.93 -10.92 6.01
CA THR A 205 6.60 -9.49 6.02
C THR A 205 7.39 -8.73 4.96
N HIS A 206 8.63 -9.13 4.68
CA HIS A 206 9.54 -8.48 3.72
C HIS A 206 10.51 -9.48 3.08
N ALA A 207 11.14 -9.07 1.98
CA ALA A 207 12.17 -9.84 1.29
C ALA A 207 13.43 -10.00 2.16
N ALA A 208 14.15 -11.12 2.01
CA ALA A 208 15.33 -11.44 2.85
C ALA A 208 16.48 -10.46 2.72
N THR A 209 16.52 -9.74 1.60
CA THR A 209 17.56 -8.79 1.26
C THR A 209 17.32 -7.42 1.90
N VAL A 210 16.16 -7.19 2.53
CA VAL A 210 15.87 -5.93 3.21
C VAL A 210 16.39 -6.04 4.65
N PRO A 211 17.27 -5.13 5.11
CA PRO A 211 17.96 -5.26 6.40
C PRO A 211 17.08 -4.76 7.56
N ILE A 212 15.92 -5.38 7.76
CA ILE A 212 15.01 -5.03 8.85
C ILE A 212 15.54 -5.61 10.17
N PRO A 213 15.68 -4.80 11.23
CA PRO A 213 16.14 -5.28 12.54
C PRO A 213 15.16 -6.29 13.17
N ASP A 214 15.68 -7.21 13.97
CA ASP A 214 14.87 -8.19 14.72
C ASP A 214 13.82 -7.49 15.60
N GLY A 215 12.60 -8.04 15.60
CA GLY A 215 11.48 -7.47 16.34
C GLY A 215 10.80 -6.27 15.65
N TRP A 216 11.26 -5.87 14.46
CA TRP A 216 10.64 -4.82 13.65
C TRP A 216 9.96 -5.39 12.40
N VAL A 217 8.97 -4.66 11.89
CA VAL A 217 8.24 -5.00 10.66
C VAL A 217 8.12 -3.75 9.81
N PRO A 218 8.47 -3.81 8.51
CA PRO A 218 8.27 -2.68 7.60
C PRO A 218 6.82 -2.59 7.19
N SER A 219 6.20 -1.44 7.41
CA SER A 219 4.78 -1.21 7.09
C SER A 219 4.58 -0.32 5.86
N LEU A 220 5.61 0.45 5.48
CA LEU A 220 5.64 1.27 4.28
C LEU A 220 7.09 1.46 3.84
N TYR A 221 7.30 1.65 2.54
CA TYR A 221 8.60 1.99 1.98
C TYR A 221 8.50 3.23 1.12
N LEU A 222 9.58 3.99 1.05
CA LEU A 222 9.75 5.03 0.03
C LEU A 222 11.10 4.91 -0.69
N SER A 223 11.13 5.35 -1.93
CA SER A 223 12.35 5.51 -2.74
C SER A 223 12.54 7.02 -2.98
N PRO A 224 13.32 7.71 -2.12
CA PRO A 224 13.51 9.14 -2.23
C PRO A 224 14.44 9.52 -3.39
N PRO A 225 14.31 10.74 -3.94
CA PRO A 225 15.23 11.26 -4.96
C PRO A 225 16.65 11.39 -4.44
N ALA A 226 17.64 11.33 -5.34
CA ALA A 226 19.06 11.38 -5.00
C ALA A 226 19.44 12.58 -4.10
N GLY A 227 18.82 13.73 -4.31
CA GLY A 227 19.08 14.96 -3.55
C GLY A 227 18.77 14.86 -2.05
N SER A 228 17.95 13.92 -1.60
CA SER A 228 17.57 13.77 -0.18
C SER A 228 18.19 12.55 0.50
N HIS A 229 19.06 11.79 -0.19
CA HIS A 229 19.64 10.55 0.35
C HIS A 229 20.38 10.76 1.66
N ALA A 230 21.19 11.81 1.78
CA ALA A 230 21.97 12.10 2.97
C ALA A 230 21.10 12.29 4.22
N ALA A 231 19.95 12.96 4.08
CA ALA A 231 19.05 13.22 5.20
C ALA A 231 18.38 11.93 5.71
N TRP A 232 17.99 11.03 4.80
CA TRP A 232 17.45 9.73 5.16
C TRP A 232 18.49 8.79 5.77
N GLU A 233 19.72 8.81 5.26
CA GLU A 233 20.83 8.04 5.83
C GLU A 233 21.23 8.53 7.22
N GLU A 234 21.20 9.85 7.47
CA GLU A 234 21.42 10.43 8.79
C GLU A 234 20.33 10.04 9.79
N LEU A 235 19.06 10.08 9.38
CA LEU A 235 17.92 9.70 10.24
C LEU A 235 17.94 8.21 10.63
N GLY A 236 18.58 7.35 9.83
CA GLY A 236 18.70 5.92 10.09
C GLY A 236 19.86 5.51 11.00
N ARG A 237 20.76 6.44 11.35
CA ARG A 237 21.89 6.20 12.27
C ARG A 237 21.46 6.34 13.73
#